data_AF-A0AAI9TRM3-F1
#
_entry.id   AF-A0AAI9TRM3-F1
#
_cell.length_a   1.000
_cell.length_b   1.000
_cell.length_c   1.000
_cell.angle_alpha   90.00
_cell.angle_beta   90.00
_cell.angle_gamma   90.00
#
_symmetry.space_group_name_H-M   'P 1'
#
loop_
_entity.id
_entity.type
_entity.pdbx_description
1 polymer ?
#
loop_
_entity_poly.entity_id
_entity_poly.type
_entity_poly.pdbx_seq_one_letter_code
_entity_poly.pdbx_strand_id
1 'polypeptide(L)'
;MEQDQDKQIILQLLLGDLDDLENRQKGKQAEGKETDLEIAIACLKQDIRIAQISIEDEILAISTSTAIVTGQKILASLQHQERVANQDRQFALSLNNGTRISNHISNPSMIPEITSPDDDDDAVSIVMGDLMSRMTLSDKASNNGEGPSRIHPPRTSNLMRECVSCFTKVNNIMFKGSCGHEFCRDCTRQMFLGAIKDEELYPPRCCGNVIPPGVALRILSYDELRRFAERALEWTAKDRLYCAEPTCSKFIPPFAIQDEHGTCPECQRQTHVPCRSLAHPRVDCPMDEPLHAVLEMADAAKWKRCFNCRTMVELRHGCNHMTCR
;
A
#
# COMPACT_ATOMS: atom_id res chain seq x y z
N MET A 1 -16.44 -1.45 1.86
CA MET A 1 -17.81 -1.12 2.28
C MET A 1 -18.79 -2.23 1.93
N GLU A 2 -19.17 -2.48 0.66
CA GLU A 2 -20.08 -3.60 0.32
C GLU A 2 -19.54 -4.96 0.79
N GLN A 3 -18.26 -5.24 0.49
CA GLN A 3 -17.61 -6.49 0.90
C GLN A 3 -17.49 -6.67 2.43
N ASP A 4 -17.48 -5.57 3.20
CA ASP A 4 -17.36 -5.63 4.68
C ASP A 4 -18.73 -5.82 5.35
N GLN A 5 -19.78 -5.31 4.69
CA GLN A 5 -21.16 -5.55 5.06
C GLN A 5 -21.54 -7.03 4.82
N ASP A 6 -21.07 -7.62 3.72
CA ASP A 6 -21.24 -9.05 3.44
C ASP A 6 -20.54 -9.91 4.51
N LYS A 7 -19.30 -9.55 4.90
CA LYS A 7 -18.57 -10.25 5.97
C LYS A 7 -19.30 -10.17 7.31
N GLN A 8 -19.83 -9.01 7.70
CA GLN A 8 -20.59 -8.85 8.94
C GLN A 8 -21.85 -9.74 8.95
N ILE A 9 -22.59 -9.79 7.84
CA ILE A 9 -23.79 -10.62 7.71
C ILE A 9 -23.43 -12.11 7.85
N ILE A 10 -22.34 -12.56 7.22
CA ILE A 10 -21.88 -13.95 7.31
C ILE A 10 -21.53 -14.32 8.76
N LEU A 11 -20.78 -13.48 9.46
CA LEU A 11 -20.42 -13.74 10.87
C LEU A 11 -21.66 -13.75 11.79
N GLN A 12 -22.66 -12.92 11.50
CA GLN A 12 -23.91 -12.89 12.24
C GLN A 12 -24.75 -14.16 12.02
N LEU A 13 -24.78 -14.69 10.79
CA LEU A 13 -25.43 -15.97 10.49
C LEU A 13 -24.72 -17.14 11.19
N LEU A 14 -23.39 -17.16 11.19
CA LEU A 14 -22.60 -18.19 11.88
C LEU A 14 -22.83 -18.19 13.40
N LEU A 15 -22.98 -17.02 14.03
CA LEU A 15 -23.36 -16.94 15.44
C LEU A 15 -24.76 -17.52 15.68
N GLY A 16 -25.72 -17.24 14.80
CA GLY A 16 -27.07 -17.80 14.86
C GLY A 16 -27.07 -19.33 14.75
N ASP A 17 -26.30 -19.89 13.82
CA ASP A 17 -26.16 -21.34 13.67
C ASP A 17 -25.56 -21.99 14.93
N LEU A 18 -24.61 -21.32 15.59
CA LEU A 18 -24.02 -21.80 16.84
C LEU A 18 -24.96 -21.68 18.03
N ASP A 19 -25.79 -20.64 18.10
CA ASP A 19 -26.87 -20.52 19.09
C ASP A 19 -27.90 -21.65 18.93
N ASP A 20 -28.29 -21.97 17.69
CA ASP A 20 -29.19 -23.08 17.40
C ASP A 20 -28.58 -24.43 17.77
N LEU A 21 -27.29 -24.64 17.49
CA LEU A 21 -26.57 -25.85 17.88
C LEU A 21 -26.46 -26.01 19.40
N GLU A 22 -26.21 -24.93 20.13
CA GLU A 22 -26.17 -24.93 21.60
C GLU A 22 -27.56 -25.23 22.19
N ASN A 23 -28.61 -24.60 21.65
CA ASN A 23 -29.98 -24.80 22.12
C ASN A 23 -30.49 -26.23 21.88
N ARG A 24 -30.04 -26.91 20.82
CA ARG A 24 -30.35 -28.33 20.55
C ARG A 24 -29.67 -29.30 21.53
N GLN A 25 -28.65 -28.86 22.27
CA GLN A 25 -27.89 -29.69 23.22
C GLN A 25 -28.35 -29.55 24.67
N LYS A 26 -29.05 -28.46 25.03
CA LYS A 26 -29.60 -28.26 26.37
C LYS A 26 -30.61 -29.38 26.73
N GLY A 27 -30.18 -30.31 27.59
CA GLY A 27 -31.07 -31.30 28.19
C GLY A 27 -30.56 -32.73 28.35
N LYS A 28 -29.29 -33.06 28.01
CA LYS A 28 -28.81 -34.46 28.01
C LYS A 28 -27.80 -34.87 29.08
N GLN A 29 -27.40 -34.03 30.04
CA GLN A 29 -26.24 -34.35 30.90
C GLN A 29 -26.38 -33.99 32.38
N ALA A 30 -25.59 -34.69 33.19
CA ALA A 30 -25.48 -34.51 34.63
C ALA A 30 -24.78 -33.19 34.97
N GLU A 31 -25.28 -32.52 36.00
CA GLU A 31 -24.85 -31.19 36.46
C GLU A 31 -23.32 -31.12 36.72
N GLY A 32 -22.63 -30.21 36.05
CA GLY A 32 -21.23 -29.85 36.34
C GLY A 32 -20.12 -30.42 35.43
N LYS A 33 -20.43 -31.04 34.28
CA LYS A 33 -19.42 -31.40 33.27
C LYS A 33 -19.77 -30.81 31.91
N GLU A 34 -18.96 -29.86 31.45
CA GLU A 34 -19.01 -29.37 30.07
C GLU A 34 -18.47 -30.44 29.12
N THR A 35 -19.14 -30.61 27.99
CA THR A 35 -18.66 -31.49 26.92
C THR A 35 -17.60 -30.82 26.07
N ASP A 36 -16.74 -31.62 25.44
CA ASP A 36 -15.81 -31.15 24.41
C ASP A 36 -16.52 -30.37 23.29
N LEU A 37 -17.79 -30.69 23.01
CA LEU A 37 -18.61 -30.02 22.01
C LEU A 37 -19.12 -28.65 22.47
N GLU A 38 -19.54 -28.51 23.73
CA GLU A 38 -19.91 -27.22 24.34
C GLU A 38 -18.70 -26.27 24.41
N ILE A 39 -17.54 -26.80 24.79
CA ILE A 39 -16.27 -26.05 24.79
C ILE A 39 -15.92 -25.60 23.37
N ALA A 40 -16.05 -26.49 22.37
CA ALA A 40 -15.80 -26.14 20.98
C ALA A 40 -16.75 -25.05 20.45
N ILE A 41 -18.04 -25.11 20.79
CA ILE A 41 -19.02 -24.08 20.45
C ILE A 41 -18.64 -22.74 21.11
N ALA A 42 -18.27 -22.76 22.39
CA ALA A 42 -17.87 -21.56 23.12
C ALA A 42 -16.61 -20.92 22.52
N CYS A 43 -15.59 -21.72 22.19
CA CYS A 43 -14.39 -21.26 21.50
C CYS A 43 -14.72 -20.63 20.15
N LEU A 44 -15.52 -21.30 19.33
CA LEU A 44 -15.87 -20.80 18.00
C LEU A 44 -16.69 -19.51 18.05
N LYS A 45 -17.61 -19.37 19.02
CA LYS A 45 -18.33 -18.11 19.27
C LYS A 45 -17.37 -16.99 19.65
N GLN A 46 -16.36 -17.27 20.46
CA GLN A 46 -15.36 -16.29 20.84
C GLN A 46 -14.52 -15.84 19.64
N ASP A 47 -14.12 -16.77 18.78
CA ASP A 47 -13.36 -16.47 17.57
C ASP A 47 -14.16 -15.60 16.60
N ILE A 48 -15.46 -15.88 16.42
CA ILE A 48 -16.34 -15.06 15.57
C ILE A 48 -16.48 -13.64 16.13
N ARG A 49 -16.61 -13.47 17.45
CA ARG A 49 -16.67 -12.13 18.08
C ARG A 49 -15.37 -11.36 17.90
N ILE A 50 -14.21 -12.02 17.99
CA ILE A 50 -12.91 -11.39 17.73
C ILE A 50 -12.83 -10.93 16.27
N ALA A 51 -13.32 -11.73 15.32
CA ALA A 51 -13.37 -11.36 13.91
C ALA A 51 -14.30 -10.15 13.67
N GLN A 52 -15.45 -10.07 14.36
CA GLN A 52 -16.34 -8.90 14.28
C GLN A 52 -15.65 -7.62 14.77
N ILE A 53 -14.99 -7.65 15.93
CA ILE A 53 -14.23 -6.51 16.46
C ILE A 53 -13.15 -6.08 15.47
N SER A 54 -12.43 -7.02 14.86
CA SER A 54 -11.40 -6.71 13.88
C SER A 54 -11.94 -5.99 12.64
N ILE A 55 -13.15 -6.34 12.17
CA ILE A 55 -13.79 -5.67 11.03
C ILE A 55 -14.22 -4.25 11.41
N GLU A 56 -14.76 -4.06 12.61
CA GLU A 56 -15.14 -2.74 13.12
C GLU A 56 -13.93 -1.81 13.26
N ASP A 57 -12.82 -2.33 13.79
CA ASP A 57 -11.56 -1.61 13.89
C ASP A 57 -11.00 -1.21 12.51
N GLU A 58 -11.10 -2.10 11.52
CA GLU A 58 -10.69 -1.81 10.13
C GLU A 58 -11.53 -0.68 9.52
N ILE A 59 -12.85 -0.72 9.69
CA ILE A 59 -13.77 0.35 9.22
C ILE A 59 -13.42 1.68 9.87
N LEU A 60 -13.19 1.68 11.19
CA LEU A 60 -12.80 2.89 11.92
C LEU A 60 -11.44 3.42 11.44
N ALA A 61 -10.46 2.55 11.22
CA ALA A 61 -9.14 2.93 10.71
C ALA A 61 -9.24 3.57 9.31
N ILE A 62 -10.06 3.01 8.41
CA ILE A 62 -10.30 3.57 7.08
C ILE A 62 -11.02 4.93 7.18
N SER A 63 -12.06 5.03 8.01
CA SER A 63 -12.80 6.27 8.21
C SER A 63 -11.92 7.38 8.80
N THR A 64 -11.03 7.06 9.74
CA THR A 64 -10.12 8.04 10.34
C THR A 64 -9.05 8.45 9.34
N SER A 65 -8.49 7.52 8.58
CA SER A 65 -7.53 7.82 7.51
C SER A 65 -8.11 8.76 6.45
N THR A 66 -9.32 8.47 5.97
CA THR A 66 -10.01 9.31 4.97
C THR A 66 -10.35 10.70 5.53
N ALA A 67 -10.77 10.80 6.79
CA ALA A 67 -11.00 12.08 7.47
C ALA A 67 -9.71 12.92 7.61
N ILE A 68 -8.56 12.27 7.89
CA ILE A 68 -7.27 12.96 7.97
C ILE A 68 -6.85 13.50 6.59
N VAL A 69 -6.91 12.67 5.54
CA VAL A 69 -6.53 13.09 4.18
C VAL A 69 -7.39 14.25 3.70
N THR A 70 -8.71 14.15 3.88
CA THR A 70 -9.64 15.23 3.50
C THR A 70 -9.40 16.49 4.33
N GLY A 71 -9.19 16.36 5.64
CA GLY A 71 -8.84 17.47 6.52
C GLY A 71 -7.53 18.17 6.12
N GLN A 72 -6.50 17.40 5.76
CA GLN A 72 -5.22 17.94 5.28
C GLN A 72 -5.37 18.76 3.99
N LYS A 73 -6.18 18.28 3.03
CA LYS A 73 -6.46 19.02 1.80
C LYS A 73 -7.15 20.36 2.06
N ILE A 74 -8.12 20.38 2.98
CA ILE A 74 -8.81 21.62 3.39
C ILE A 74 -7.83 22.58 4.08
N LEU A 75 -7.03 22.08 5.03
CA LEU A 75 -6.04 22.89 5.75
C LEU A 75 -4.99 23.49 4.79
N ALA A 76 -4.51 22.71 3.82
CA ALA A 76 -3.58 23.20 2.81
C ALA A 76 -4.18 24.34 1.97
N SER A 77 -5.47 24.22 1.60
CA SER A 77 -6.20 25.28 0.88
C SER A 77 -6.32 26.56 1.72
N LEU A 78 -6.68 26.44 3.00
CA LEU A 78 -6.79 27.57 3.91
C LEU A 78 -5.43 28.26 4.14
N GLN A 79 -4.36 27.48 4.36
CA GLN A 79 -3.01 28.02 4.48
C GLN A 79 -2.54 28.73 3.21
N HIS A 80 -2.94 28.26 2.03
CA HIS A 80 -2.66 28.95 0.79
C HIS A 80 -3.39 30.29 0.69
N GLN A 81 -4.68 30.32 0.99
CA GLN A 81 -5.46 31.55 1.02
C GLN A 81 -4.90 32.57 2.02
N GLU A 82 -4.47 32.12 3.20
CA GLU A 82 -3.84 32.97 4.21
C GLU A 82 -2.49 33.54 3.74
N ARG A 83 -1.67 32.74 3.05
CA ARG A 83 -0.40 33.23 2.46
C ARG A 83 -0.64 34.32 1.42
N VAL A 84 -1.61 34.11 0.52
CA VAL A 84 -1.99 35.10 -0.49
C VAL A 84 -2.48 36.38 0.17
N ALA A 85 -3.41 36.28 1.13
CA ALA A 85 -3.93 37.44 1.86
C ALA A 85 -2.84 38.22 2.60
N ASN A 86 -1.86 37.53 3.20
CA ASN A 86 -0.73 38.17 3.87
C ASN A 86 0.20 38.89 2.88
N GLN A 87 0.46 38.29 1.71
CA GLN A 87 1.26 38.91 0.66
C GLN A 87 0.58 40.17 0.10
N ASP A 88 -0.72 40.09 -0.18
CA ASP A 88 -1.53 41.22 -0.62
C ASP A 88 -1.55 42.35 0.41
N ARG A 89 -1.68 42.00 1.70
CA ARG A 89 -1.60 42.97 2.80
C ARG A 89 -0.24 43.66 2.85
N GLN A 90 0.86 42.92 2.71
CA GLN A 90 2.21 43.51 2.69
C GLN A 90 2.41 44.43 1.49
N PHE A 91 1.90 44.04 0.31
CA PHE A 91 1.94 44.85 -0.89
C PHE A 91 1.15 46.16 -0.73
N ALA A 92 -0.08 46.09 -0.21
CA ALA A 92 -0.91 47.26 0.06
C ALA A 92 -0.27 48.23 1.08
N LEU A 93 0.34 47.70 2.16
CA LEU A 93 1.08 48.51 3.13
C LEU A 93 2.30 49.21 2.50
N SER A 94 2.99 48.53 1.59
CA SER A 94 4.16 49.07 0.88
C SER A 94 3.77 50.22 -0.06
N LEU A 95 2.62 50.10 -0.73
CA LEU A 95 2.04 51.18 -1.56
C LEU A 95 1.61 52.40 -0.72
N ASN A 96 1.01 52.16 0.44
CA ASN A 96 0.55 53.23 1.33
C ASN A 96 1.71 54.02 1.98
N ASN A 97 2.81 53.35 2.30
CA ASN A 97 3.99 53.99 2.90
C ASN A 97 4.90 54.72 1.89
N GLY A 98 4.48 54.88 0.63
CA GLY A 98 5.15 55.75 -0.35
C GLY A 98 6.60 55.38 -0.65
N THR A 99 7.02 54.13 -0.41
CA THR A 99 8.37 53.68 -0.78
C THR A 99 8.38 53.43 -2.27
N ARG A 100 8.89 54.40 -3.05
CA ARG A 100 9.25 54.19 -4.45
C ARG A 100 10.15 52.96 -4.54
N ILE A 101 9.69 51.96 -5.28
CA ILE A 101 10.47 50.77 -5.63
C ILE A 101 11.68 51.27 -6.44
N SER A 102 12.86 51.24 -5.83
CA SER A 102 14.12 51.28 -6.56
C SER A 102 14.22 49.97 -7.34
N ASN A 103 14.34 50.09 -8.67
CA ASN A 103 14.62 49.00 -9.59
C ASN A 103 16.00 48.38 -9.31
N HIS A 104 16.14 47.65 -8.20
CA HIS A 104 17.24 46.71 -8.04
C HIS A 104 16.67 45.30 -8.18
N ILE A 105 16.69 44.84 -9.42
CA ILE A 105 16.66 43.43 -9.78
C ILE A 105 17.75 42.74 -8.94
N SER A 106 17.31 41.98 -7.96
CA SER A 106 18.11 40.95 -7.31
C SER A 106 17.52 39.64 -7.78
N ASN A 107 18.33 38.88 -8.53
CA ASN A 107 18.13 37.53 -9.05
C ASN A 107 16.81 36.80 -8.70
N PRO A 108 16.06 36.31 -9.71
CA PRO A 108 14.97 35.36 -9.50
C PRO A 108 15.57 33.96 -9.27
N SER A 109 15.97 33.67 -8.05
CA SER A 109 16.08 32.30 -7.56
C SER A 109 15.07 32.15 -6.41
N MET A 110 14.20 31.14 -6.52
CA MET A 110 13.00 30.89 -5.70
C MET A 110 11.71 31.54 -6.23
N ILE A 111 11.38 31.24 -7.49
CA ILE A 111 9.98 31.01 -7.87
C ILE A 111 9.73 29.53 -7.55
N PRO A 112 8.88 29.15 -6.57
CA PRO A 112 8.23 27.86 -6.66
C PRO A 112 7.31 27.97 -7.87
N GLU A 113 7.62 27.21 -8.91
CA GLU A 113 6.75 27.05 -10.06
C GLU A 113 5.32 26.79 -9.59
N ILE A 114 4.41 27.56 -10.14
CA ILE A 114 2.99 27.22 -10.16
C ILE A 114 2.90 25.95 -10.99
N THR A 115 2.84 24.79 -10.34
CA THR A 115 2.35 23.58 -10.99
C THR A 115 0.82 23.64 -10.99
N SER A 116 0.26 23.37 -12.15
CA SER A 116 -1.17 23.30 -12.45
C SER A 116 -1.92 22.32 -11.55
N PRO A 117 -3.25 22.46 -11.40
CA PRO A 117 -4.06 21.69 -10.46
C PRO A 117 -4.48 20.31 -10.98
N ASP A 118 -3.59 19.62 -11.69
CA ASP A 118 -3.79 18.26 -12.18
C ASP A 118 -2.44 17.54 -12.13
N ASP A 119 -2.10 16.99 -10.97
CA ASP A 119 -1.21 15.84 -10.83
C ASP A 119 -1.34 15.33 -9.39
N ASP A 120 -1.52 14.02 -9.25
CA ASP A 120 -1.66 13.29 -7.99
C ASP A 120 -0.39 13.41 -7.14
N ASP A 121 -0.26 14.49 -6.36
CA ASP A 121 0.82 14.63 -5.39
C ASP A 121 0.52 13.76 -4.16
N ASP A 122 1.34 12.72 -4.01
CA ASP A 122 1.23 11.65 -3.02
C ASP A 122 1.15 12.24 -1.60
N ALA A 123 0.10 11.87 -0.85
CA ALA A 123 -0.19 12.36 0.50
C ALA A 123 1.00 12.21 1.47
N VAL A 124 1.92 11.30 1.16
CA VAL A 124 3.19 11.07 1.87
C VAL A 124 4.13 12.28 1.82
N SER A 125 4.19 12.99 0.70
CA SER A 125 5.07 14.17 0.50
C SER A 125 4.63 15.36 1.36
N ILE A 126 3.32 15.58 1.47
CA ILE A 126 2.73 16.66 2.28
C ILE A 126 2.99 16.43 3.78
N VAL A 127 2.83 15.19 4.25
CA VAL A 127 3.05 14.82 5.66
C VAL A 127 4.52 14.92 6.06
N MET A 128 5.44 14.53 5.17
CA MET A 128 6.89 14.66 5.43
C MET A 128 7.36 16.12 5.46
N GLY A 129 6.76 17.00 4.64
CA GLY A 129 7.03 18.43 4.65
C GLY A 129 6.63 19.12 5.96
N ASP A 130 5.44 18.80 6.49
CA ASP A 130 4.93 19.40 7.73
C ASP A 130 5.72 18.93 8.96
N LEU A 131 6.18 17.67 8.97
CA LEU A 131 6.98 17.11 10.06
C LEU A 131 8.37 17.78 10.15
N MET A 132 9.01 18.11 9.03
CA MET A 132 10.30 18.81 9.03
C MET A 132 10.17 20.30 9.40
N SER A 133 9.08 20.96 9.02
CA SER A 133 8.78 22.33 9.46
C SER A 133 8.58 22.44 10.97
N ARG A 134 7.96 21.44 11.60
CA ARG A 134 7.76 21.43 13.06
C ARG A 134 9.02 21.09 13.85
N MET A 135 9.97 20.37 13.25
CA MET A 135 11.27 20.06 13.84
C MET A 135 12.20 21.29 13.86
N THR A 136 12.12 22.16 12.85
CA THR A 136 13.03 23.32 12.70
C THR A 136 12.65 24.54 13.54
N LEU A 137 11.44 24.57 14.12
CA LEU A 137 10.98 25.62 15.03
C LEU A 137 11.39 25.41 16.49
N SER A 138 11.94 24.24 16.85
CA SER A 138 12.35 23.93 18.23
C SER A 138 13.73 24.48 18.63
N ASP A 139 14.50 25.06 17.71
CA ASP A 139 15.90 25.46 17.97
C ASP A 139 16.13 26.97 18.18
N LYS A 140 15.08 27.76 18.42
CA LYS A 140 15.24 29.17 18.82
C LYS A 140 14.32 29.56 19.98
N ALA A 141 14.75 29.25 21.19
CA ALA A 141 14.36 30.00 22.38
C ALA A 141 15.61 30.64 23.01
N SER A 142 15.66 31.97 22.90
CA SER A 142 16.65 32.86 23.49
C SER A 142 16.76 32.70 25.01
N ASN A 143 17.99 32.81 25.49
CA ASN A 143 18.32 33.27 26.84
C ASN A 143 17.52 34.53 27.19
N ASN A 144 16.80 34.51 28.32
CA ASN A 144 16.80 35.56 29.34
C ASN A 144 16.16 34.98 30.61
N GLY A 145 16.83 35.19 31.74
CA GLY A 145 16.63 34.43 32.96
C GLY A 145 15.47 34.89 33.83
N GLU A 146 15.04 33.98 34.71
CA GLU A 146 14.56 34.17 36.08
C GLU A 146 14.27 32.76 36.66
N GLY A 147 14.87 32.41 37.81
CA GLY A 147 14.53 31.20 38.56
C GLY A 147 13.42 31.47 39.60
N PRO A 148 13.04 30.51 40.47
CA PRO A 148 13.48 29.12 40.57
C PRO A 148 12.32 28.10 40.69
N SER A 149 12.47 26.93 40.11
CA SER A 149 11.96 25.68 40.69
C SER A 149 12.76 24.53 40.10
N ARG A 150 13.62 23.93 40.93
CA ARG A 150 14.38 22.74 40.60
C ARG A 150 13.42 21.56 40.49
N ILE A 151 12.82 21.38 39.33
CA ILE A 151 12.42 20.05 38.88
C ILE A 151 13.72 19.40 38.45
N HIS A 152 14.26 18.51 39.30
CA HIS A 152 15.32 17.63 38.85
C HIS A 152 14.83 16.92 37.58
N PRO A 153 15.54 17.00 36.44
CA PRO A 153 15.26 16.07 35.36
C PRO A 153 15.40 14.67 35.96
N PRO A 154 14.48 13.72 35.67
CA PRO A 154 14.68 12.37 36.11
C PRO A 154 16.07 11.98 35.62
N ARG A 155 16.93 11.56 36.55
CA ARG A 155 18.21 10.95 36.20
C ARG A 155 17.88 9.84 35.23
N THR A 156 18.03 10.09 33.93
CA THR A 156 18.05 9.04 32.93
C THR A 156 19.32 8.28 33.25
N SER A 157 19.20 7.25 34.08
CA SER A 157 20.18 6.18 34.12
C SER A 157 20.45 5.83 32.66
N ASN A 158 21.68 6.04 32.24
CA ASN A 158 22.16 5.74 30.89
C ASN A 158 22.12 4.22 30.74
N LEU A 159 20.91 3.66 30.60
CA LEU A 159 20.62 2.25 30.42
C LEU A 159 20.95 1.92 28.97
N MET A 160 22.25 1.88 28.68
CA MET A 160 22.74 1.35 27.42
C MET A 160 22.22 -0.07 27.29
N ARG A 161 21.41 -0.33 26.27
CA ARG A 161 20.86 -1.64 25.98
C ARG A 161 21.70 -2.35 24.94
N GLU A 162 21.74 -3.67 24.98
CA GLU A 162 22.56 -4.46 24.07
C GLU A 162 21.69 -5.02 22.94
N CYS A 163 22.14 -4.84 21.69
CA CYS A 163 21.50 -5.43 20.53
C CYS A 163 21.77 -6.94 20.48
N VAL A 164 20.72 -7.77 20.33
CA VAL A 164 20.89 -9.23 20.25
C VAL A 164 21.67 -9.71 19.02
N SER A 165 21.67 -8.93 17.94
CA SER A 165 22.28 -9.34 16.67
C SER A 165 23.76 -8.98 16.56
N CYS A 166 24.17 -7.79 17.02
CA CYS A 166 25.54 -7.31 16.90
C CYS A 166 26.26 -7.14 18.25
N PHE A 167 25.60 -7.46 19.36
CA PHE A 167 26.13 -7.34 20.73
C PHE A 167 26.65 -5.95 21.10
N THR A 168 26.26 -4.93 20.32
CA THR A 168 26.68 -3.55 20.53
C THR A 168 25.72 -2.87 21.50
N LYS A 169 26.29 -2.19 22.50
CA LYS A 169 25.55 -1.38 23.46
C LYS A 169 25.13 -0.06 22.82
N VAL A 170 23.83 0.19 22.77
CA VAL A 170 23.21 1.36 22.14
C VAL A 170 22.29 2.08 23.13
N ASN A 171 22.14 3.39 22.93
CA ASN A 171 21.28 4.22 23.78
C ASN A 171 19.79 4.00 23.48
N ASN A 172 19.46 3.57 22.26
CA ASN A 172 18.08 3.38 21.83
C ASN A 172 17.92 2.10 21.01
N ILE A 173 16.96 1.28 21.39
CA ILE A 173 16.53 0.07 20.69
C ILE A 173 15.39 0.46 19.76
N MET A 174 15.53 0.15 18.47
CA MET A 174 14.54 0.56 17.47
C MET A 174 13.39 -0.42 17.35
N PHE A 175 13.66 -1.70 17.63
CA PHE A 175 12.67 -2.75 17.56
C PHE A 175 12.85 -3.72 18.71
N LYS A 176 11.74 -4.00 19.39
CA LYS A 176 11.61 -5.09 20.35
C LYS A 176 10.52 -6.01 19.87
N GLY A 177 10.86 -7.25 19.55
CA GLY A 177 9.88 -8.23 19.12
C GLY A 177 9.06 -8.76 20.30
N SER A 178 7.91 -9.38 20.00
CA SER A 178 7.11 -10.14 20.98
C SER A 178 7.92 -11.28 21.62
N CYS A 179 8.90 -11.80 20.86
CA CYS A 179 9.96 -12.72 21.27
C CYS A 179 10.85 -12.17 22.42
N GLY A 180 10.77 -10.88 22.76
CA GLY A 180 11.58 -10.22 23.78
C GLY A 180 12.94 -9.72 23.29
N HIS A 181 13.38 -10.14 22.10
CA HIS A 181 14.64 -9.70 21.49
C HIS A 181 14.63 -8.22 21.11
N GLU A 182 15.73 -7.53 21.42
CA GLU A 182 15.94 -6.10 21.21
C GLU A 182 17.02 -5.87 20.13
N PHE A 183 16.70 -5.06 19.12
CA PHE A 183 17.58 -4.80 17.98
C PHE A 183 17.92 -3.30 17.87
N CYS A 184 19.19 -3.00 17.59
CA CYS A 184 19.60 -1.65 17.26
C CYS A 184 19.06 -1.22 15.88
N ARG A 185 19.19 0.08 15.58
CA ARG A 185 18.76 0.65 14.30
C ARG A 185 19.37 -0.06 13.10
N ASP A 186 20.68 -0.26 13.12
CA ASP A 186 21.40 -0.74 11.94
C ASP A 186 21.14 -2.22 11.68
N CYS A 187 21.07 -3.06 12.72
CA CYS A 187 20.66 -4.45 12.57
C CYS A 187 19.22 -4.56 12.06
N THR A 188 18.30 -3.76 12.61
CA THR A 188 16.90 -3.77 12.13
C THR A 188 16.83 -3.32 10.66
N ARG A 189 17.58 -2.28 10.27
CA ARG A 189 17.72 -1.85 8.88
C ARG A 189 18.21 -2.99 7.99
N GLN A 190 19.25 -3.69 8.42
CA GLN A 190 19.84 -4.81 7.68
C GLN A 190 18.83 -5.94 7.44
N MET A 191 17.93 -6.21 8.40
CA MET A 191 16.87 -7.22 8.22
C MET A 191 15.92 -6.83 7.08
N PHE A 192 15.50 -5.57 7.02
CA PHE A 192 14.68 -5.08 5.91
C PHE A 192 15.45 -5.07 4.59
N LEU A 193 16.70 -4.60 4.56
CA LEU A 193 17.54 -4.59 3.36
C LEU A 193 17.89 -6.00 2.87
N GLY A 194 18.01 -6.97 3.77
CA GLY A 194 18.17 -8.38 3.45
C GLY A 194 16.92 -8.92 2.77
N ALA A 195 15.75 -8.62 3.34
CA ALA A 195 14.48 -8.93 2.70
C ALA A 195 14.38 -8.27 1.32
N ILE A 196 14.91 -7.05 1.07
CA ILE A 196 14.95 -6.42 -0.27
C ILE A 196 15.63 -7.31 -1.35
N LYS A 197 16.64 -8.10 -0.95
CA LYS A 197 17.51 -8.83 -1.87
C LYS A 197 17.11 -10.29 -2.04
N ASP A 198 16.56 -10.88 -0.99
CA ASP A 198 16.30 -12.31 -0.90
C ASP A 198 14.84 -12.54 -0.47
N GLU A 199 14.11 -13.23 -1.34
CA GLU A 199 12.71 -13.56 -1.14
C GLU A 199 12.51 -14.47 0.08
N GLU A 200 13.47 -15.35 0.40
CA GLU A 200 13.36 -16.25 1.56
C GLU A 200 13.41 -15.49 2.89
N LEU A 201 14.03 -14.31 2.89
CA LEU A 201 14.10 -13.42 4.04
C LEU A 201 12.87 -12.51 4.15
N TYR A 202 11.97 -12.55 3.16
CA TYR A 202 10.72 -11.83 3.16
C TYR A 202 9.56 -12.70 3.69
N PRO A 203 8.71 -12.17 4.58
CA PRO A 203 8.85 -10.91 5.31
C PRO A 203 9.94 -11.00 6.39
N PRO A 204 10.56 -9.86 6.79
CA PRO A 204 11.50 -9.82 7.91
C PRO A 204 10.86 -10.38 9.20
N ARG A 205 11.56 -11.27 9.91
CA ARG A 205 11.03 -11.96 11.11
C ARG A 205 11.99 -11.92 12.30
N CYS A 206 11.45 -11.83 13.53
CA CYS A 206 12.12 -12.24 14.77
C CYS A 206 11.53 -13.57 15.24
N CYS A 207 12.32 -14.64 15.29
CA CYS A 207 11.88 -15.93 15.85
C CYS A 207 10.56 -16.42 15.24
N GLY A 208 10.40 -16.25 13.93
CA GLY A 208 9.18 -16.60 13.18
C GLY A 208 8.10 -15.50 13.14
N ASN A 209 8.11 -14.56 14.10
CA ASN A 209 7.16 -13.46 14.13
C ASN A 209 7.54 -12.35 13.15
N VAL A 210 6.61 -11.96 12.28
CA VAL A 210 6.82 -10.89 11.31
C VAL A 210 7.09 -9.57 12.02
N ILE A 211 8.13 -8.87 11.60
CA ILE A 211 8.42 -7.52 12.07
C ILE A 211 7.42 -6.57 11.41
N PRO A 212 6.68 -5.75 12.17
CA PRO A 212 5.68 -4.85 11.61
C PRO A 212 6.29 -3.91 10.55
N PRO A 213 5.67 -3.76 9.36
CA PRO A 213 6.18 -2.89 8.29
C PRO A 213 6.38 -1.43 8.71
N GLY A 214 5.61 -0.92 9.67
CA GLY A 214 5.79 0.43 10.23
C GLY A 214 7.14 0.67 10.91
N VAL A 215 7.90 -0.39 11.25
CA VAL A 215 9.29 -0.27 11.71
C VAL A 215 10.20 0.19 10.57
N ALA A 216 9.93 -0.23 9.33
CA ALA A 216 10.70 0.18 8.16
C ALA A 216 10.66 1.70 7.95
N LEU A 217 9.49 2.32 8.15
CA LEU A 217 9.28 3.78 8.01
C LEU A 217 10.20 4.62 8.89
N ARG A 218 10.63 4.10 10.04
CA ARG A 218 11.50 4.82 10.99
C ARG A 218 12.99 4.61 10.72
N ILE A 219 13.35 3.63 9.89
CA ILE A 219 14.72 3.11 9.82
C ILE A 219 15.29 3.16 8.39
N LEU A 220 14.46 2.93 7.38
CA LEU A 220 14.85 3.00 5.97
C LEU A 220 14.86 4.45 5.47
N SER A 221 15.73 4.75 4.51
CA SER A 221 15.61 6.00 3.74
C SER A 221 14.43 5.90 2.76
N TYR A 222 14.05 7.02 2.17
CA TYR A 222 12.99 7.07 1.15
C TYR A 222 13.23 6.06 0.00
N ASP A 223 14.43 6.07 -0.57
CA ASP A 223 14.78 5.17 -1.68
C ASP A 223 14.73 3.69 -1.28
N GLU A 224 15.13 3.36 -0.06
CA GLU A 224 15.08 1.99 0.45
C GLU A 224 13.67 1.54 0.75
N LEU A 225 12.85 2.42 1.31
CA LEU A 225 11.46 2.15 1.58
C LEU A 225 10.69 1.91 0.28
N ARG A 226 10.92 2.74 -0.74
CA ARG A 226 10.38 2.54 -2.08
C ARG A 226 10.76 1.18 -2.65
N ARG A 227 12.05 0.83 -2.62
CA ARG A 227 12.52 -0.49 -3.08
C ARG A 227 11.92 -1.64 -2.27
N PHE A 228 11.78 -1.47 -0.96
CA PHE A 228 11.14 -2.46 -0.10
C PHE A 228 9.66 -2.65 -0.45
N ALA A 229 8.93 -1.57 -0.73
CA ALA A 229 7.53 -1.62 -1.15
C ALA A 229 7.37 -2.27 -2.54
N GLU A 230 8.19 -1.88 -3.51
CA GLU A 230 8.22 -2.48 -4.86
C GLU A 230 8.42 -4.00 -4.78
N ARG A 231 9.40 -4.43 -3.98
CA ARG A 231 9.68 -5.85 -3.81
C ARG A 231 8.65 -6.59 -2.96
N ALA A 232 8.09 -5.95 -1.94
CA ALA A 232 6.99 -6.51 -1.17
C ALA A 232 5.81 -6.86 -2.08
N LEU A 233 5.48 -5.99 -3.04
CA LEU A 233 4.45 -6.25 -4.04
C LEU A 233 4.81 -7.45 -4.93
N GLU A 234 6.08 -7.54 -5.35
CA GLU A 234 6.59 -8.65 -6.17
C GLU A 234 6.50 -9.99 -5.42
N TRP A 235 7.01 -10.08 -4.20
CA TRP A 235 7.06 -11.36 -3.46
C TRP A 235 5.70 -11.83 -2.97
N THR A 236 4.79 -10.90 -2.66
CA THR A 236 3.43 -11.26 -2.23
C THR A 236 2.50 -11.57 -3.41
N ALA A 237 2.87 -11.22 -4.64
CA ALA A 237 2.09 -11.52 -5.82
C ALA A 237 2.08 -13.03 -6.11
N LYS A 238 0.86 -13.59 -6.18
CA LYS A 238 0.61 -15.01 -6.46
C LYS A 238 0.92 -15.39 -7.92
N ASP A 239 0.58 -14.50 -8.87
CA ASP A 239 0.88 -14.69 -10.29
C ASP A 239 1.70 -13.50 -10.79
N ARG A 240 3.02 -13.65 -10.78
CA ARG A 240 3.94 -12.58 -11.14
C ARG A 240 4.04 -12.45 -12.65
N LEU A 241 3.80 -11.24 -13.12
CA LEU A 241 4.05 -10.86 -14.50
C LEU A 241 5.35 -10.07 -14.57
N TYR A 242 6.23 -10.47 -15.47
CA TYR A 242 7.45 -9.74 -15.80
C TYR A 242 7.35 -9.21 -17.21
N CYS A 243 7.98 -8.06 -17.45
CA CYS A 243 8.05 -7.49 -18.78
C CYS A 243 8.72 -8.48 -19.74
N ALA A 244 8.01 -8.86 -20.81
CA ALA A 244 8.53 -9.78 -21.82
C ALA A 244 9.68 -9.19 -22.65
N GLU A 245 9.99 -7.91 -22.48
CA GLU A 245 11.14 -7.29 -23.13
C GLU A 245 12.45 -7.81 -22.52
N PRO A 246 13.31 -8.51 -23.28
CA PRO A 246 14.51 -9.15 -22.72
C PRO A 246 15.48 -8.15 -22.07
N THR A 247 15.52 -6.92 -22.58
CA THR A 247 16.37 -5.85 -22.03
C THR A 247 15.81 -5.21 -20.75
N CYS A 248 14.53 -5.43 -20.44
CA CYS A 248 13.87 -4.85 -19.28
C CYS A 248 13.62 -5.88 -18.17
N SER A 249 12.84 -6.92 -18.45
CA SER A 249 12.48 -8.01 -17.51
C SER A 249 12.00 -7.53 -16.11
N LYS A 250 11.54 -6.29 -15.97
CA LYS A 250 11.06 -5.75 -14.70
C LYS A 250 9.68 -6.31 -14.36
N PHE A 251 9.44 -6.52 -13.08
CA PHE A 251 8.14 -6.93 -12.56
C PHE A 251 7.06 -5.89 -12.93
N ILE A 252 5.91 -6.36 -13.37
CA ILE A 252 4.73 -5.57 -13.71
C ILE A 252 3.75 -5.69 -12.54
N PRO A 253 3.50 -4.60 -11.80
CA PRO A 253 2.54 -4.59 -10.70
C PRO A 253 1.12 -4.97 -11.16
N PRO A 254 0.29 -5.61 -10.30
CA PRO A 254 -1.08 -5.97 -10.65
C PRO A 254 -1.95 -4.80 -11.10
N PHE A 255 -1.74 -3.60 -10.54
CA PHE A 255 -2.48 -2.40 -10.95
C PHE A 255 -2.12 -1.90 -12.35
N ALA A 256 -0.99 -2.34 -12.91
CA ALA A 256 -0.57 -2.02 -14.27
C ALA A 256 -1.04 -3.08 -15.30
N ILE A 257 -1.86 -4.03 -14.86
CA ILE A 257 -2.49 -5.05 -15.69
C ILE A 257 -3.92 -4.61 -16.00
N GLN A 258 -4.26 -4.51 -17.28
CA GLN A 258 -5.60 -4.21 -17.78
C GLN A 258 -5.99 -5.26 -18.81
N ASP A 259 -7.18 -5.83 -18.65
CA ASP A 259 -7.66 -6.97 -19.43
C ASP A 259 -6.61 -8.11 -19.45
N GLU A 260 -6.12 -8.46 -20.64
CA GLU A 260 -5.11 -9.51 -20.85
C GLU A 260 -3.70 -8.95 -21.07
N HIS A 261 -3.47 -7.67 -20.75
CA HIS A 261 -2.20 -6.98 -21.04
C HIS A 261 -1.65 -6.25 -19.81
N GLY A 262 -0.40 -6.56 -19.45
CA GLY A 262 0.37 -5.83 -18.45
C GLY A 262 1.27 -4.77 -19.09
N THR A 263 1.14 -3.52 -18.67
CA THR A 263 2.00 -2.43 -19.17
C THR A 263 3.19 -2.24 -18.24
N CYS A 264 4.41 -2.33 -18.79
CA CYS A 264 5.61 -2.14 -17.98
C CYS A 264 5.78 -0.66 -17.59
N PRO A 265 5.89 -0.32 -16.28
CA PRO A 265 6.03 1.08 -15.85
C PRO A 265 7.34 1.74 -16.32
N GLU A 266 8.31 0.95 -16.76
CA GLU A 266 9.68 1.41 -17.01
C GLU A 266 10.00 1.57 -18.48
N CYS A 267 9.62 0.60 -19.32
CA CYS A 267 9.84 0.67 -20.76
C CYS A 267 8.54 0.91 -21.56
N GLN A 268 7.38 0.99 -20.88
CA GLN A 268 6.05 1.19 -21.46
C GLN A 268 5.62 0.13 -22.49
N ARG A 269 6.36 -0.98 -22.61
CA ARG A 269 5.98 -2.12 -23.45
C ARG A 269 4.91 -2.96 -22.77
N GLN A 270 3.99 -3.47 -23.56
CA GLN A 270 2.92 -4.34 -23.10
C GLN A 270 3.32 -5.80 -23.20
N THR A 271 3.02 -6.54 -22.14
CA THR A 271 3.19 -8.00 -22.06
C THR A 271 1.81 -8.63 -22.03
N HIS A 272 1.57 -9.59 -22.92
CA HIS A 272 0.34 -10.36 -22.94
C HIS A 272 0.36 -11.37 -21.78
N VAL A 273 -0.61 -11.29 -20.89
CA VAL A 273 -0.67 -12.07 -19.63
C VAL A 273 -0.77 -13.58 -19.90
N PRO A 274 -1.64 -14.08 -20.80
CA PRO A 274 -1.81 -15.52 -21.01
C PRO A 274 -0.56 -16.24 -21.53
N CYS A 275 0.17 -15.63 -22.48
CA CYS A 275 1.36 -16.25 -23.08
C CYS A 275 2.69 -15.69 -22.58
N ARG A 276 2.65 -14.66 -21.71
CA ARG A 276 3.83 -14.00 -21.13
C ARG A 276 4.82 -13.46 -22.16
N SER A 277 4.35 -13.14 -23.36
CA SER A 277 5.16 -12.60 -24.46
C SER A 277 4.81 -11.13 -24.72
N LEU A 278 5.58 -10.45 -25.56
CA LEU A 278 5.24 -9.08 -25.97
C LEU A 278 3.85 -9.06 -26.63
N ALA A 279 3.10 -7.99 -26.37
CA ALA A 279 1.79 -7.80 -26.96
C ALA A 279 1.85 -7.99 -28.48
N HIS A 280 1.00 -8.89 -28.97
CA HIS A 280 0.99 -9.32 -30.37
C HIS A 280 -0.37 -8.96 -31.00
N PRO A 281 -0.61 -7.66 -31.25
CA PRO A 281 -1.90 -7.21 -31.76
C PRO A 281 -2.19 -7.87 -33.10
N ARG A 282 -3.43 -8.37 -33.26
CA ARG A 282 -3.88 -9.08 -34.47
C ARG A 282 -3.17 -10.41 -34.74
N VAL A 283 -2.40 -10.95 -33.80
CA VAL A 283 -1.89 -12.32 -33.86
C VAL A 283 -2.61 -13.11 -32.79
N ASP A 284 -3.13 -14.27 -33.18
CA ASP A 284 -3.84 -15.12 -32.24
C ASP A 284 -2.85 -15.65 -31.21
N CYS A 285 -3.22 -15.59 -29.93
CA CYS A 285 -2.38 -16.11 -28.87
C CYS A 285 -2.30 -17.65 -28.99
N PRO A 286 -1.11 -18.25 -28.98
CA PRO A 286 -0.98 -19.71 -29.03
C PRO A 286 -1.48 -20.39 -27.75
N MET A 287 -1.61 -19.64 -26.66
CA MET A 287 -2.07 -20.12 -25.35
C MET A 287 -3.55 -19.76 -25.06
N ASP A 288 -4.28 -19.24 -26.06
CA ASP A 288 -5.71 -18.94 -25.93
C ASP A 288 -6.53 -20.23 -26.15
N GLU A 289 -6.79 -20.90 -25.03
CA GLU A 289 -7.56 -22.15 -24.95
C GLU A 289 -9.01 -21.98 -25.48
N PRO A 290 -9.76 -20.91 -25.15
CA PRO A 290 -11.05 -20.62 -25.78
C PRO A 290 -10.98 -20.54 -27.31
N LEU A 291 -9.99 -19.84 -27.87
CA LEU A 291 -9.82 -19.76 -29.31
C LEU A 291 -9.49 -21.12 -29.93
N HIS A 292 -8.68 -21.94 -29.26
CA HIS A 292 -8.38 -23.29 -29.73
C HIS A 292 -9.64 -24.16 -29.81
N ALA A 293 -10.49 -24.12 -28.78
CA ALA A 293 -11.75 -24.86 -28.79
C ALA A 293 -12.68 -24.41 -29.93
N VAL A 294 -12.74 -23.11 -30.22
CA VAL A 294 -13.51 -22.58 -31.37
C VAL A 294 -12.92 -23.03 -32.70
N LEU A 295 -11.59 -23.12 -32.83
CA LEU A 295 -10.92 -23.62 -34.01
C LEU A 295 -11.20 -25.12 -34.24
N GLU A 296 -11.16 -25.94 -33.20
CA GLU A 296 -11.48 -27.36 -33.28
C GLU A 296 -12.94 -27.60 -33.70
N MET A 297 -13.89 -26.85 -33.11
CA MET A 297 -15.29 -26.88 -33.52
C MET A 297 -15.46 -26.46 -34.99
N ALA A 298 -14.76 -25.40 -35.40
CA ALA A 298 -14.80 -24.92 -36.78
C ALA A 298 -14.26 -25.97 -37.77
N ASP A 299 -13.16 -26.66 -37.45
CA ASP A 299 -12.61 -27.71 -38.31
C ASP A 299 -13.54 -28.93 -38.39
N ALA A 300 -14.20 -29.32 -37.28
CA ALA A 300 -15.23 -30.36 -37.29
C ALA A 300 -16.42 -29.99 -38.19
N ALA A 301 -16.81 -28.70 -38.20
CA ALA A 301 -17.88 -28.16 -39.04
C ALA A 301 -17.43 -27.76 -40.46
N LYS A 302 -16.14 -27.95 -40.82
CA LYS A 302 -15.50 -27.51 -42.07
C LYS A 302 -15.60 -26.00 -42.34
N TRP A 303 -15.73 -25.20 -41.29
CA TRP A 303 -15.61 -23.75 -41.38
C TRP A 303 -14.12 -23.37 -41.52
N LYS A 304 -13.87 -22.27 -42.23
CA LYS A 304 -12.51 -21.74 -42.43
C LYS A 304 -12.47 -20.27 -42.06
N ARG A 305 -11.35 -19.83 -41.48
CA ARG A 305 -11.13 -18.42 -41.15
C ARG A 305 -10.77 -17.63 -42.40
N CYS A 306 -11.38 -16.47 -42.57
CA CYS A 306 -10.96 -15.52 -43.59
C CYS A 306 -9.52 -15.05 -43.33
N PHE A 307 -8.65 -15.07 -44.34
CA PHE A 307 -7.26 -14.61 -44.20
C PHE A 307 -7.11 -13.13 -43.84
N ASN A 308 -8.11 -12.29 -44.16
CA ASN A 308 -8.06 -10.85 -43.92
C ASN A 308 -8.66 -10.45 -42.56
N CYS A 309 -9.92 -10.81 -42.30
CA CYS A 309 -10.64 -10.39 -41.09
C CYS A 309 -10.72 -11.46 -40.00
N ARG A 310 -10.19 -12.66 -40.26
CA ARG A 310 -10.20 -13.83 -39.35
C ARG A 310 -11.57 -14.32 -38.84
N THR A 311 -12.66 -13.79 -39.40
CA THR A 311 -14.01 -14.27 -39.13
C THR A 311 -14.20 -15.69 -39.67
N MET A 312 -14.96 -16.52 -38.95
CA MET A 312 -15.30 -17.88 -39.38
C MET A 312 -16.27 -17.83 -40.55
N VAL A 313 -15.98 -18.59 -41.60
CA VAL A 313 -16.82 -18.66 -42.80
C VAL A 313 -17.14 -20.11 -43.13
N GLU A 314 -18.42 -20.37 -43.35
CA GLU A 314 -18.95 -21.66 -43.81
C GLU A 314 -19.08 -21.65 -45.34
N LEU A 315 -18.56 -22.68 -46.01
CA LEU A 315 -18.83 -22.90 -47.43
C LEU A 315 -20.10 -23.74 -47.58
N ARG A 316 -21.22 -23.11 -47.98
CA ARG A 316 -22.50 -23.80 -48.12
C ARG A 316 -22.56 -24.68 -49.36
N HIS A 317 -22.33 -24.14 -50.56
CA HIS A 317 -22.27 -24.89 -51.83
C HIS A 317 -21.50 -24.12 -52.93
N GLY A 318 -20.76 -24.82 -53.80
CA GLY A 318 -20.20 -24.28 -55.05
C GLY A 318 -19.04 -23.29 -54.91
N CYS A 319 -18.20 -23.21 -55.95
CA CYS A 319 -17.01 -22.36 -56.18
C CYS A 319 -16.14 -21.99 -54.96
N ASN A 320 -14.86 -22.36 -54.99
CA ASN A 320 -13.87 -22.04 -53.94
C ASN A 320 -13.52 -20.54 -53.81
N HIS A 321 -14.14 -19.67 -54.61
CA HIS A 321 -13.95 -18.22 -54.53
C HIS A 321 -14.86 -17.63 -53.46
N MET A 322 -14.30 -17.34 -52.28
CA MET A 322 -15.01 -16.71 -51.17
C MET A 322 -14.62 -15.23 -51.06
N THR A 323 -15.60 -14.35 -50.88
CA THR A 323 -15.37 -12.91 -50.69
C THR A 323 -15.52 -12.55 -49.22
N CYS A 324 -14.50 -11.89 -48.66
CA CYS A 324 -14.57 -11.30 -47.32
C CYS A 324 -15.68 -10.24 -47.31
N ARG A 325 -16.55 -10.29 -46.29
CA ARG A 325 -17.49 -9.21 -46.00
C ARG A 325 -16.81 -8.10 -45.22
#